data_AF-F4NWW0-F1
#
_entry.id   AF-F4NWW0-F1
#
_cell.length_a   1.000
_cell.length_b   1.000
_cell.length_c   1.000
_cell.angle_alpha   90.00
_cell.angle_beta   90.00
_cell.angle_gamma   90.00
#
_symmetry.space_group_name_H-M   'P 1'
#
loop_
_entity.id
_entity.type
_entity.pdbx_description
1 polymer ?
#
loop_
_entity_poly.entity_id
_entity_poly.type
_entity_poly.pdbx_seq_one_letter_code
_entity_poly.pdbx_strand_id
1 'polypeptide(L)'
;MSVSVDGFKSSLAFSQLKVGIDGLSATEKQAMVKQTGAVFEFLVKNAAGAQQAWTLDLKNQAGLTLEKGEVTKEAGAKPDITISVKDEDFVALAQGKLNGQKAFMSGKIKVKGAVMLATSKYN
;
A
#
# COMPACT_ATOMS: atom_id res chain seq x y z
N MET A 1 -0.13 -12.74 11.38
CA MET A 1 -1.38 -12.95 10.62
C MET A 1 -1.08 -12.86 9.13
N SER A 2 -1.71 -13.70 8.31
CA SER A 2 -1.48 -13.70 6.86
C SER A 2 -2.18 -12.51 6.18
N VAL A 3 -1.51 -11.88 5.24
CA VAL A 3 -2.06 -10.81 4.38
C VAL A 3 -2.50 -11.32 3.01
N SER A 4 -2.40 -12.63 2.75
CA SER A 4 -2.87 -13.24 1.50
C SER A 4 -4.39 -13.28 1.42
N VAL A 5 -4.88 -13.09 0.20
CA VAL A 5 -6.28 -13.18 -0.20
C VAL A 5 -6.38 -13.94 -1.52
N ASP A 6 -7.24 -14.95 -1.56
CA ASP A 6 -7.45 -15.78 -2.75
C ASP A 6 -8.05 -14.97 -3.90
N GLY A 7 -7.64 -15.27 -5.13
CA GLY A 7 -8.09 -14.54 -6.31
C GLY A 7 -7.41 -13.17 -6.53
N PHE A 8 -6.39 -12.83 -5.72
CA PHE A 8 -5.54 -11.65 -5.90
C PHE A 8 -4.08 -12.06 -6.08
N LYS A 9 -3.52 -11.85 -7.27
CA LYS A 9 -2.10 -12.13 -7.55
C LYS A 9 -1.17 -11.23 -6.72
N SER A 10 -1.64 -10.02 -6.38
CA SER A 10 -0.96 -9.06 -5.51
C SER A 10 -0.70 -9.60 -4.10
N SER A 11 -1.44 -10.61 -3.65
CA SER A 11 -1.26 -11.25 -2.33
C SER A 11 0.17 -11.71 -2.09
N LEU A 12 0.88 -12.18 -3.13
CA LEU A 12 2.28 -12.58 -3.01
C LEU A 12 3.18 -11.37 -2.71
N ALA A 13 2.97 -10.26 -3.41
CA ALA A 13 3.75 -9.04 -3.21
C ALA A 13 3.49 -8.43 -1.82
N PHE A 14 2.24 -8.39 -1.35
CA PHE A 14 1.94 -7.96 0.01
C PHE A 14 2.52 -8.90 1.07
N SER A 15 2.52 -10.20 0.82
CA SER A 15 3.14 -11.17 1.73
C SER A 15 4.65 -10.98 1.83
N GLN A 16 5.33 -10.76 0.70
CA GLN A 16 6.76 -10.46 0.69
C GLN A 16 7.06 -9.14 1.41
N LEU A 17 6.25 -8.11 1.19
CA LEU A 17 6.37 -6.85 1.90
C LEU A 17 6.17 -7.04 3.41
N LYS A 18 5.20 -7.86 3.82
CA LYS A 18 4.95 -8.18 5.23
C LYS A 18 6.13 -8.90 5.88
N VAL A 19 6.73 -9.86 5.18
CA VAL A 19 7.95 -10.55 5.64
C VAL A 19 9.09 -9.56 5.82
N GLY A 20 9.29 -8.66 4.85
CA GLY A 20 10.30 -7.59 4.95
C GLY A 20 10.06 -6.69 6.16
N ILE A 21 8.83 -6.22 6.34
CA ILE A 21 8.42 -5.40 7.50
C ILE A 21 8.66 -6.15 8.81
N ASP A 22 8.26 -7.42 8.90
CA ASP A 22 8.41 -8.21 10.13
C ASP A 22 9.87 -8.46 10.49
N GLY A 23 10.75 -8.54 9.50
CA GLY A 23 12.19 -8.67 9.68
C GLY A 23 12.93 -7.39 10.13
N LEU A 24 12.29 -6.22 10.05
CA LEU A 24 12.89 -4.96 10.50
C LEU A 24 12.95 -4.86 12.03
N SER A 25 14.04 -4.30 12.54
CA SER A 25 14.18 -3.93 13.94
C SER A 25 13.20 -2.82 14.34
N ALA A 26 12.96 -2.67 15.65
CA ALA A 26 12.12 -1.59 16.17
C ALA A 26 12.64 -0.20 15.75
N THR A 27 13.95 -0.01 15.70
CA THR A 27 14.58 1.26 15.30
C THR A 27 14.34 1.57 13.83
N GLU A 28 14.48 0.58 12.94
CA GLU A 28 14.19 0.76 11.51
C GLU A 28 12.72 1.06 11.26
N LYS A 29 11.82 0.32 11.95
CA LYS A 29 10.37 0.60 11.89
C LYS A 29 10.06 2.02 12.33
N GLN A 30 10.65 2.49 13.44
CA GLN A 30 10.48 3.87 13.91
C GLN A 30 11.05 4.91 12.94
N ALA A 31 12.20 4.63 12.30
CA ALA A 31 12.78 5.52 11.30
C ALA A 31 11.84 5.70 10.10
N MET A 32 11.27 4.59 9.60
CA MET A 32 10.30 4.60 8.49
C MET A 32 9.01 5.37 8.85
N VAL A 33 8.50 5.18 10.07
CA VAL A 33 7.33 5.93 10.58
C VAL A 33 7.62 7.44 10.65
N LYS A 34 8.77 7.83 11.22
CA LYS A 34 9.16 9.25 11.32
C LYS A 34 9.38 9.90 9.95
N GLN A 35 10.00 9.17 9.03
CA GLN A 35 10.27 9.66 7.68
C GLN A 35 8.97 9.85 6.89
N THR A 36 8.00 8.96 7.04
CA THR A 36 6.80 8.94 6.19
C THR A 36 5.62 9.66 6.84
N GLY A 37 5.22 9.27 8.05
CA GLY A 37 4.15 9.92 8.81
C GLY A 37 2.75 9.83 8.18
N ALA A 38 2.47 8.77 7.42
CA ALA A 38 1.21 8.62 6.68
C ALA A 38 0.68 7.17 6.72
N VAL A 39 -0.64 7.02 6.66
CA VAL A 39 -1.32 5.73 6.45
C VAL A 39 -1.68 5.59 4.97
N PHE A 40 -1.23 4.51 4.34
CA PHE A 40 -1.53 4.20 2.95
C PHE A 40 -2.54 3.05 2.86
N GLU A 41 -3.52 3.21 2.00
CA GLU A 41 -4.45 2.15 1.64
C GLU A 41 -4.28 1.80 0.16
N PHE A 42 -4.09 0.51 -0.13
CA PHE A 42 -4.04 -0.03 -1.48
C PHE A 42 -5.38 -0.71 -1.80
N LEU A 43 -6.17 -0.09 -2.66
CA LEU A 43 -7.41 -0.65 -3.21
C LEU A 43 -7.09 -1.37 -4.52
N VAL A 44 -6.97 -2.69 -4.46
CA VAL A 44 -6.66 -3.52 -5.62
C VAL A 44 -7.94 -4.11 -6.19
N LYS A 45 -8.11 -4.03 -7.51
CA LYS A 45 -9.21 -4.68 -8.23
C LYS A 45 -8.69 -5.82 -9.11
N ASN A 46 -9.20 -7.04 -8.93
CA ASN A 46 -8.81 -8.18 -9.76
C ASN A 46 -9.62 -8.24 -11.08
N ALA A 47 -9.27 -9.21 -11.95
CA ALA A 47 -9.92 -9.38 -13.25
C ALA A 47 -11.40 -9.77 -13.16
N ALA A 48 -11.81 -10.44 -12.07
CA ALA A 48 -13.22 -10.77 -11.80
C ALA A 48 -14.03 -9.57 -11.28
N GLY A 49 -13.38 -8.42 -11.08
CA GLY A 49 -14.02 -7.20 -10.61
C GLY A 49 -14.13 -7.09 -9.09
N ALA A 50 -13.71 -8.11 -8.34
CA ALA A 50 -13.62 -8.06 -6.89
C ALA A 50 -12.54 -7.07 -6.45
N GLN A 51 -12.75 -6.44 -5.30
CA GLN A 51 -11.84 -5.47 -4.72
C GLN A 51 -11.36 -5.95 -3.35
N GLN A 52 -10.10 -5.64 -3.03
CA GLN A 52 -9.49 -5.93 -1.75
C GLN A 52 -8.63 -4.75 -1.31
N ALA A 53 -8.63 -4.47 0.00
CA ALA A 53 -7.82 -3.43 0.61
C ALA A 53 -6.62 -4.02 1.37
N TRP A 54 -5.49 -3.35 1.29
CA TRP A 54 -4.35 -3.53 2.20
C TRP A 54 -3.94 -2.19 2.77
N THR A 55 -3.70 -2.13 4.08
CA THR A 55 -3.33 -0.91 4.78
C THR A 55 -1.91 -1.01 5.30
N LEU A 56 -1.08 -0.04 4.93
CA LEU A 56 0.28 0.15 5.41
C LEU A 56 0.30 1.38 6.34
N ASP A 57 0.42 1.15 7.63
CA ASP A 57 0.53 2.21 8.63
C ASP A 57 1.99 2.59 8.82
N LEU A 58 2.35 3.79 8.41
CA LEU A 58 3.67 4.41 8.62
C LEU A 58 3.52 5.70 9.44
N LYS A 59 2.52 5.80 10.31
CA LYS A 59 2.19 7.03 11.04
C LYS A 59 2.06 6.80 12.54
N ASN A 60 1.33 5.78 12.95
CA ASN A 60 0.97 5.59 14.34
C ASN A 60 2.12 5.00 15.16
N GLN A 61 2.17 5.36 16.45
CA GLN A 61 3.24 4.96 17.37
C GLN A 61 3.30 3.45 17.64
N ALA A 62 2.25 2.70 17.31
CA ALA A 62 2.18 1.24 17.42
C ALA A 62 3.11 0.50 16.41
N GLY A 63 3.70 1.23 15.45
CA GLY A 63 4.76 0.73 14.57
C GLY A 63 4.31 0.56 13.12
N LEU A 64 5.31 0.33 12.26
CA LEU A 64 5.12 -0.01 10.86
C LEU A 64 4.34 -1.32 10.74
N THR A 65 3.08 -1.27 10.32
CA THR A 65 2.21 -2.44 10.13
C THR A 65 1.69 -2.54 8.71
N LEU A 66 1.44 -3.78 8.26
CA LEU A 66 0.77 -4.07 7.00
C LEU A 66 -0.30 -5.12 7.26
N GLU A 67 -1.54 -4.77 6.95
CA GLU A 67 -2.71 -5.61 7.21
C GLU A 67 -3.62 -5.66 5.98
N LYS A 68 -4.37 -6.76 5.84
CA LYS A 68 -5.47 -6.83 4.89
C LYS A 68 -6.74 -6.31 5.56
N GLY A 69 -7.57 -5.60 4.82
CA GLY A 69 -8.84 -5.05 5.33
C GLY A 69 -9.98 -5.27 4.35
N GLU A 70 -11.20 -5.09 4.82
CA GLU A 70 -12.35 -5.01 3.93
C GLU A 70 -12.31 -3.70 3.14
N VAL A 71 -12.87 -3.70 1.93
CA VAL A 71 -13.09 -2.47 1.16
C VAL A 71 -14.25 -1.71 1.80
N THR A 72 -13.98 -1.08 2.93
CA THR A 72 -14.89 -0.17 3.59
C THR A 72 -14.50 1.23 3.18
N LYS A 73 -15.48 2.10 2.92
CA LYS A 73 -15.17 3.52 2.77
C LYS A 73 -14.66 4.12 4.08
N GLU A 74 -14.99 3.47 5.21
CA GLU A 74 -14.68 3.90 6.57
C GLU A 74 -14.72 2.69 7.54
N ALA A 75 -13.62 1.93 7.70
CA ALA A 75 -13.43 1.07 8.87
C ALA A 75 -11.94 0.91 9.17
N GLY A 76 -11.40 1.90 9.89
CA GLY A 76 -10.00 1.99 10.28
C GLY A 76 -9.56 3.46 10.46
N ALA A 77 -8.32 3.69 10.88
CA ALA A 77 -7.72 5.01 10.82
C ALA A 77 -7.83 5.53 9.38
N LYS A 78 -8.49 6.67 9.19
CA LYS A 78 -8.73 7.29 7.87
C LYS A 78 -7.41 7.34 7.09
N PRO A 79 -7.29 6.64 5.94
CA PRO A 79 -6.04 6.64 5.20
C PRO A 79 -5.72 8.06 4.75
N ASP A 80 -4.45 8.46 4.93
CA ASP A 80 -3.96 9.75 4.44
C ASP A 80 -3.84 9.72 2.91
N ILE A 81 -3.52 8.53 2.36
CA ILE A 81 -3.33 8.28 0.93
C ILE A 81 -4.02 6.97 0.55
N THR A 82 -4.91 7.03 -0.43
CA THR A 82 -5.54 5.84 -1.04
C THR A 82 -5.01 5.68 -2.46
N ILE A 83 -4.48 4.49 -2.77
CA ILE A 83 -3.92 4.09 -4.06
C ILE A 83 -4.84 3.04 -4.66
N SER A 84 -5.51 3.36 -5.76
CA SER A 84 -6.32 2.39 -6.50
C SER A 84 -5.58 1.89 -7.73
N VAL A 85 -5.55 0.56 -7.91
CA VAL A 85 -4.76 -0.10 -8.96
C VAL A 85 -5.39 -1.44 -9.35
N LYS A 86 -5.14 -1.92 -10.57
CA LYS A 86 -5.50 -3.29 -10.95
C LYS A 86 -4.50 -4.29 -10.37
N ASP A 87 -4.97 -5.49 -10.05
CA ASP A 87 -4.15 -6.58 -9.51
C ASP A 87 -2.89 -6.85 -10.35
N GLU A 88 -3.06 -6.93 -11.67
CA GLU A 88 -1.95 -7.21 -12.60
C GLU A 88 -0.97 -6.03 -12.72
N ASP A 89 -1.47 -4.80 -12.74
CA ASP A 89 -0.62 -3.61 -12.76
C ASP A 89 0.16 -3.49 -11.43
N PHE A 90 -0.45 -3.85 -10.30
CA PHE A 90 0.24 -3.90 -9.00
C PHE A 90 1.36 -4.94 -8.99
N VAL A 91 1.12 -6.14 -9.51
CA VAL A 91 2.17 -7.16 -9.66
C VAL A 91 3.31 -6.65 -10.54
N ALA A 92 2.98 -5.99 -11.66
CA ALA A 92 3.99 -5.42 -12.54
C ALA A 92 4.79 -4.29 -11.86
N LEU A 93 4.15 -3.48 -11.02
CA LEU A 93 4.79 -2.44 -10.21
C LEU A 93 5.74 -3.06 -9.18
N ALA A 94 5.27 -4.05 -8.42
CA ALA A 94 6.05 -4.75 -7.40
C ALA A 94 7.28 -5.46 -7.99
N GLN A 95 7.17 -5.94 -9.24
CA GLN A 95 8.27 -6.56 -9.99
C GLN A 95 9.18 -5.55 -10.72
N GLY A 96 8.90 -4.25 -10.64
CA GLY A 96 9.64 -3.21 -11.37
C GLY A 96 9.42 -3.19 -12.89
N LYS A 97 8.51 -4.01 -13.40
CA LYS A 97 8.16 -4.09 -14.84
C LYS A 97 7.30 -2.91 -15.29
N LEU A 98 6.52 -2.34 -14.37
CA LEU A 98 5.76 -1.12 -14.59
C LEU A 98 6.37 -0.01 -13.75
N ASN A 99 6.68 1.13 -14.37
CA ASN A 99 7.16 2.30 -13.65
C ASN A 99 6.01 3.05 -12.98
N GLY A 100 6.14 3.36 -11.69
CA GLY A 100 5.09 4.00 -10.89
C GLY A 100 4.65 5.37 -11.40
N GLN A 101 5.59 6.22 -11.83
CA GLN A 101 5.28 7.55 -12.37
C GLN A 101 4.50 7.44 -13.68
N LYS A 102 4.94 6.57 -14.60
CA LYS A 102 4.20 6.30 -15.85
C LYS A 102 2.82 5.71 -15.59
N ALA A 103 2.71 4.81 -14.61
CA ALA A 103 1.43 4.21 -14.23
C ALA A 103 0.46 5.24 -13.63
N PHE A 104 0.95 6.19 -12.86
CA PHE A 104 0.15 7.32 -12.37
C PHE A 104 -0.29 8.24 -13.50
N MET A 105 0.64 8.69 -14.36
CA MET A 105 0.32 9.59 -15.49
C MET A 105 -0.65 8.97 -16.49
N SER A 106 -0.62 7.64 -16.67
CA SER A 106 -1.56 6.92 -17.54
C SER A 106 -2.88 6.54 -16.87
N GLY A 107 -3.07 6.88 -15.58
CA GLY A 107 -4.29 6.58 -14.83
C GLY A 107 -4.45 5.13 -14.39
N LYS A 108 -3.42 4.28 -14.59
CA LYS A 108 -3.38 2.89 -14.08
C LYS A 108 -3.27 2.85 -12.55
N ILE A 109 -2.60 3.85 -11.98
CA ILE A 109 -2.63 4.15 -10.55
C ILE A 109 -3.44 5.43 -10.37
N LYS A 110 -4.45 5.37 -9.50
CA LYS A 110 -5.17 6.56 -9.03
C LYS A 110 -4.81 6.81 -7.58
N VAL A 111 -4.43 8.04 -7.26
CA VAL A 111 -4.11 8.44 -5.89
C VAL A 111 -5.16 9.44 -5.41
N LYS A 112 -5.70 9.22 -4.22
CA LYS A 112 -6.58 10.14 -3.49
C LYS A 112 -5.99 10.42 -2.11
N GLY A 113 -6.36 11.55 -1.51
CA GLY A 113 -5.81 12.00 -0.23
C GLY A 113 -4.79 13.12 -0.39
N ALA A 114 -3.98 13.38 0.63
CA ALA A 114 -3.03 14.49 0.62
C ALA A 114 -1.81 14.17 -0.28
N VAL A 115 -2.00 14.23 -1.60
CA VAL A 115 -0.97 13.98 -2.63
C VAL A 115 0.31 14.82 -2.40
N MET A 116 0.17 15.97 -1.71
CA MET A 116 1.28 16.81 -1.29
C MET A 116 2.29 16.03 -0.43
N LEU A 117 1.90 15.12 0.48
CA LEU A 117 2.83 14.32 1.28
C LEU A 117 3.65 13.31 0.44
N ALA A 118 3.07 12.78 -0.64
CA ALA A 118 3.72 11.79 -1.51
C ALA A 118 4.78 12.39 -2.45
N THR A 119 4.76 13.71 -2.66
CA THR A 119 5.58 14.39 -3.68
C THR A 119 6.49 15.48 -3.12
N SER A 120 6.27 15.97 -1.90
CA SER A 120 7.00 17.15 -1.36
C SER A 120 8.19 16.86 -0.46
N LYS A 121 8.45 15.60 -0.05
CA LYS A 121 9.63 15.25 0.78
C LYS A 121 10.93 15.00 -0.02
N TYR A 122 10.97 15.34 -1.30
CA TYR A 122 12.14 15.14 -2.18
C TYR A 122 12.71 16.44 -2.77
N ASN A 123 12.42 17.59 -2.15
CA ASN A 123 13.13 18.84 -2.42
C ASN A 123 14.07 19.19 -1.26
#